data_AF-G0MV01-F1
#
_entry.id   AF-G0MV01-F1
#
_cell.length_a   1.000
_cell.length_b   1.000
_cell.length_c   1.000
_cell.angle_alpha   90.00
_cell.angle_beta   90.00
_cell.angle_gamma   90.00
#
_symmetry.space_group_name_H-M   'P 1'
#
loop_
_entity.id
_entity.type
_entity.pdbx_description
1 polymer ?
#
loop_
_entity_poly.entity_id
_entity_poly.type
_entity_poly.pdbx_seq_one_letter_code
_entity_poly.pdbx_strand_id
1 'polypeptide(L)'
;MTSGGIVKLDIGGTLFKTSKSTLTKFDGFFKTMLETDVPLNNDEHGEIFVDRDPKHFRYILNYMRDGFVNIPDSKADIQEIQAEAQFYLLDGLVELCKAKIPEELPVKLPIIESDAHLLNLIASSEITGKRVLVIYKNIAGKTSGPEPKFDNQFFMEKHKDNFDIWFRALHPANYEYSHFRVFENSRLVGATGHLANIKRILEPLILNQNCS
;
A
#
# COMPACT_ATOMS: atom_id res chain seq x y z
N MET A 1 36.22 -29.27 14.94
CA MET A 1 35.21 -28.86 15.95
C MET A 1 35.40 -27.38 16.21
N THR A 2 34.74 -26.50 15.47
CA THR A 2 34.84 -25.06 15.71
C THR A 2 33.74 -24.67 16.67
N SER A 3 34.14 -24.25 17.86
CA SER A 3 33.30 -23.79 18.98
C SER A 3 32.09 -22.97 18.51
N GLY A 4 30.89 -23.51 18.74
CA GLY A 4 29.61 -22.83 18.58
C GLY A 4 29.45 -21.72 19.62
N GLY A 5 30.22 -20.65 19.48
CA GLY A 5 30.20 -19.50 20.38
C GLY A 5 28.88 -18.74 20.30
N ILE A 6 28.44 -18.24 21.45
CA ILE A 6 27.30 -17.32 21.55
C ILE A 6 27.73 -15.97 20.99
N VAL A 7 26.96 -15.46 20.02
CA VAL A 7 27.04 -14.10 19.49
C VAL A 7 25.98 -13.27 20.18
N LYS A 8 26.36 -12.08 20.63
CA LYS A 8 25.46 -11.08 21.20
C LYS A 8 25.19 -10.01 20.16
N LEU A 9 23.92 -9.61 20.05
CA LEU A 9 23.46 -8.57 19.14
C LEU A 9 22.75 -7.51 19.97
N ASP A 10 23.01 -6.25 19.70
CA ASP A 10 22.19 -5.13 20.17
C ASP A 10 21.41 -4.57 18.98
N ILE A 11 20.09 -4.73 18.99
CA ILE A 11 19.20 -4.25 17.93
C ILE A 11 18.42 -3.05 18.48
N GLY A 12 18.84 -1.84 18.12
CA GLY A 12 18.18 -0.61 18.56
C GLY A 12 18.06 -0.46 20.09
N GLY A 13 19.01 -1.00 20.86
CA GLY A 13 19.02 -0.99 22.32
C GLY A 13 18.44 -2.25 22.99
N THR A 14 18.00 -3.25 22.20
CA THR A 14 17.51 -4.53 22.73
C THR A 14 18.49 -5.67 22.45
N LEU A 15 18.89 -6.36 23.52
CA LEU A 15 19.87 -7.43 23.44
C LEU A 15 19.28 -8.78 23.02
N PHE A 16 19.91 -9.40 22.03
CA PHE A 16 19.63 -10.75 21.57
C PHE A 16 20.89 -11.62 21.67
N LYS A 17 20.68 -12.92 21.83
CA LYS A 17 21.76 -13.92 21.85
C LYS A 17 21.44 -15.05 20.90
N THR A 18 22.43 -15.45 20.12
CA THR A 18 22.29 -16.54 19.13
C THR A 18 23.66 -17.16 18.84
N SER A 19 23.74 -18.09 17.88
CA SER A 19 25.01 -18.67 17.42
C SER A 19 25.46 -18.06 16.10
N LYS A 20 26.77 -18.08 15.83
CA LYS A 20 27.32 -17.75 14.51
C LYS A 20 26.66 -18.59 13.40
N SER A 21 26.43 -19.88 13.66
CA SER A 21 25.79 -20.79 12.70
C SER A 21 24.36 -20.38 12.32
N THR A 22 23.62 -19.75 13.23
CA THR A 22 22.29 -19.20 12.92
C THR A 22 22.42 -17.98 12.01
N LEU A 23 23.36 -17.08 12.34
CA LEU A 23 23.55 -15.84 11.61
C LEU A 23 24.13 -16.02 10.20
N THR A 24 24.81 -17.14 9.95
CA THR A 24 25.40 -17.49 8.65
C THR A 24 24.63 -18.58 7.89
N LYS A 25 23.44 -19.00 8.38
CA LYS A 25 22.65 -20.08 7.76
C LYS A 25 22.13 -19.70 6.37
N PHE A 26 21.72 -18.46 6.21
CA PHE A 26 21.22 -17.90 4.96
C PHE A 26 22.14 -16.79 4.47
N ASP A 27 22.20 -16.61 3.16
CA ASP A 27 22.79 -15.40 2.59
C ASP A 27 21.98 -14.18 3.07
N GLY A 28 22.68 -13.09 3.38
CA GLY A 28 22.06 -11.88 3.87
C GLY A 28 23.01 -10.99 4.67
N PHE A 29 22.44 -10.03 5.40
CA PHE A 29 23.18 -8.99 6.13
C PHE A 29 24.22 -9.58 7.09
N PHE A 30 23.79 -10.43 8.03
CA PHE A 30 24.69 -10.95 9.06
C PHE A 30 25.75 -11.91 8.52
N LYS A 31 25.41 -12.74 7.53
CA LYS A 31 26.41 -13.62 6.90
C LYS A 31 27.49 -12.79 6.22
N THR A 32 27.09 -11.81 5.41
CA THR A 32 28.01 -10.87 4.75
C THR A 32 28.87 -10.17 5.80
N MET A 33 28.27 -9.60 6.83
CA MET A 33 28.95 -8.89 7.90
C MET A 33 29.97 -9.77 8.66
N LEU A 34 29.66 -11.05 8.91
CA LEU A 34 30.52 -11.97 9.68
C LEU A 34 31.59 -12.69 8.84
N GLU A 35 31.43 -12.70 7.52
CA GLU A 35 32.34 -13.36 6.58
C GLU A 35 33.20 -12.36 5.78
N THR A 36 32.93 -11.06 5.89
CA THR A 36 33.73 -9.99 5.28
C THR A 36 34.56 -9.24 6.34
N ASP A 37 35.69 -8.66 5.94
CA ASP A 37 36.56 -7.81 6.78
C ASP A 37 35.95 -6.41 7.04
N VAL A 38 34.62 -6.30 7.06
CA VAL A 38 33.94 -5.05 7.41
C VAL A 38 34.15 -4.79 8.91
N PRO A 39 34.66 -3.60 9.31
CA PRO A 39 34.82 -3.27 10.71
C PRO A 39 33.48 -3.38 11.44
N LEU A 40 33.39 -4.30 12.39
CA LEU A 40 32.22 -4.42 13.26
C LEU A 40 32.31 -3.29 14.28
N ASN A 41 31.27 -2.45 14.35
CA ASN A 41 31.06 -1.55 15.48
C ASN A 41 30.62 -2.40 16.68
N ASN A 42 31.60 -3.07 17.28
CA ASN A 42 31.41 -3.74 18.56
C ASN A 42 31.49 -2.67 19.65
N ASP A 43 30.54 -2.71 20.57
CA ASP A 43 30.62 -1.90 21.79
C ASP A 43 31.71 -2.43 22.75
N GLU A 44 31.86 -1.75 23.89
CA GLU A 44 32.80 -2.16 24.96
C GLU A 44 32.50 -3.57 25.53
N HIS A 45 31.32 -4.14 25.22
CA HIS A 45 30.86 -5.45 25.69
C HIS A 45 30.95 -6.56 24.62
N GLY A 46 31.46 -6.25 23.43
CA GLY A 46 31.64 -7.19 22.31
C GLY A 46 30.35 -7.54 21.60
N GLU A 47 29.36 -6.65 21.62
CA GLU A 47 28.03 -6.83 21.08
C GLU A 47 27.95 -6.20 19.69
N ILE A 48 27.41 -6.94 18.73
CA ILE A 48 27.23 -6.42 17.37
C ILE A 48 26.01 -5.49 17.39
N PHE A 49 26.25 -4.19 17.28
CA PHE A 49 25.17 -3.20 17.23
C PHE A 49 24.58 -3.08 15.82
N VAL A 50 23.25 -3.03 15.76
CA VAL A 50 22.48 -2.78 14.54
C VAL A 50 21.41 -1.73 14.86
N ASP A 51 21.47 -0.59 14.15
CA ASP A 51 20.54 0.53 14.31
C ASP A 51 19.19 0.25 13.60
N ARG A 52 18.42 -0.70 14.15
CA ARG A 52 17.10 -1.13 13.67
C ARG A 52 16.12 -1.27 14.82
N ASP A 53 14.82 -1.23 14.50
CA ASP A 53 13.76 -1.42 15.49
C ASP A 53 13.73 -2.90 15.95
N PRO A 54 13.86 -3.17 17.26
CA PRO A 54 13.82 -4.54 17.78
C PRO A 54 12.44 -5.20 17.76
N LYS A 55 11.35 -4.46 17.55
CA LYS A 55 9.95 -4.93 17.64
C LYS A 55 9.75 -6.28 16.94
N HIS A 56 10.26 -6.42 15.72
CA HIS A 56 10.05 -7.60 14.88
C HIS A 56 11.27 -8.51 14.73
N PHE A 57 12.37 -8.20 15.41
CA PHE A 57 13.62 -8.95 15.26
C PHE A 57 13.49 -10.44 15.65
N ARG A 58 12.52 -10.78 16.52
CA ARG A 58 12.15 -12.17 16.82
C ARG A 58 11.83 -12.99 15.55
N TYR A 59 11.09 -12.41 14.60
CA TYR A 59 10.70 -13.11 13.37
C TYR A 59 11.89 -13.31 12.44
N ILE A 60 12.76 -12.30 12.34
CA ILE A 60 14.04 -12.37 11.62
C ILE A 60 14.87 -13.52 12.19
N LEU A 61 15.08 -13.54 13.51
CA LEU A 61 15.94 -14.52 14.15
C LEU A 61 15.36 -15.94 14.08
N ASN A 62 14.05 -16.11 14.23
CA ASN A 62 13.40 -17.42 14.10
C ASN A 62 13.46 -17.93 12.65
N TYR A 63 13.26 -17.05 11.66
CA TYR A 63 13.47 -17.43 10.26
C TYR A 63 14.91 -17.88 10.01
N MET A 64 15.91 -17.18 10.56
CA MET A 64 17.31 -17.59 10.43
C MET A 64 17.64 -18.93 11.12
N ARG A 65 16.87 -19.34 12.13
CA ARG A 65 17.01 -20.66 12.78
C ARG A 65 16.40 -21.77 11.94
N ASP A 66 15.17 -21.57 11.47
CA ASP A 66 14.32 -22.66 10.98
C ASP A 66 14.13 -22.64 9.46
N GLY A 67 14.36 -21.49 8.81
CA GLY A 67 14.03 -21.24 7.39
C GLY A 67 12.56 -20.95 7.14
N PHE A 68 11.76 -20.90 8.20
CA PHE A 68 10.33 -20.57 8.18
C PHE A 68 9.95 -19.89 9.48
N VAL A 69 8.92 -19.04 9.44
CA VAL A 69 8.31 -18.47 10.64
C VAL A 69 6.83 -18.21 10.37
N ASN A 70 5.98 -18.43 11.37
CA ASN A 70 4.58 -18.05 11.26
C ASN A 70 4.44 -16.53 11.47
N ILE A 71 4.18 -15.81 10.38
CA ILE A 71 4.00 -14.36 10.37
C ILE A 71 2.60 -14.01 10.90
N PRO A 72 2.43 -12.96 11.73
CA PRO A 72 1.13 -12.46 12.16
C PRO A 72 0.20 -12.12 10.99
N ASP A 73 -1.11 -12.12 11.23
CA ASP A 73 -2.09 -11.83 10.19
C ASP A 73 -2.40 -10.33 10.02
N SER A 74 -1.86 -9.47 10.90
CA SER A 74 -2.00 -8.02 10.83
C SER A 74 -1.23 -7.47 9.63
N LYS A 75 -1.93 -6.77 8.71
CA LYS A 75 -1.30 -6.14 7.52
C LYS A 75 -0.16 -5.21 7.90
N ALA A 76 -0.32 -4.42 8.97
CA ALA A 76 0.73 -3.52 9.47
C ALA A 76 1.96 -4.30 9.94
N ASP A 77 1.78 -5.36 10.74
CA ASP A 77 2.89 -6.18 11.21
C ASP A 77 3.59 -6.91 10.05
N ILE A 78 2.83 -7.42 9.06
CA ILE A 78 3.43 -8.07 7.89
C ILE A 78 4.29 -7.08 7.10
N GLN A 79 3.81 -5.84 6.90
CA GLN A 79 4.57 -4.79 6.20
C GLN A 79 5.84 -4.40 6.97
N GLU A 80 5.76 -4.26 8.28
CA GLU A 80 6.92 -3.95 9.13
C GLU A 80 7.94 -5.10 9.14
N ILE A 81 7.48 -6.35 9.28
CA ILE A 81 8.34 -7.55 9.19
C ILE A 81 8.99 -7.65 7.80
N GLN A 82 8.24 -7.36 6.73
CA GLN A 82 8.77 -7.35 5.38
C GLN A 82 9.88 -6.31 5.22
N ALA A 83 9.71 -5.11 5.78
CA ALA A 83 10.72 -4.05 5.74
C ALA A 83 12.01 -4.47 6.47
N GLU A 84 11.90 -5.11 7.63
CA GLU A 84 13.07 -5.68 8.31
C GLU A 84 13.70 -6.83 7.51
N ALA A 85 12.91 -7.74 6.95
CA ALA A 85 13.42 -8.83 6.11
C ALA A 85 14.20 -8.32 4.89
N GLN A 86 13.75 -7.21 4.28
CA GLN A 86 14.48 -6.52 3.22
C GLN A 86 15.80 -5.92 3.73
N PHE A 87 15.80 -5.28 4.91
CA PHE A 87 17.03 -4.75 5.50
C PHE A 87 18.07 -5.85 5.78
N TYR A 88 17.63 -6.97 6.36
CA TYR A 88 18.51 -8.11 6.65
C TYR A 88 18.83 -8.98 5.43
N LEU A 89 18.31 -8.62 4.24
CA LEU A 89 18.52 -9.30 2.96
C LEU A 89 18.10 -10.78 3.00
N LEU A 90 16.94 -11.06 3.61
CA LEU A 90 16.36 -12.40 3.74
C LEU A 90 15.24 -12.61 2.72
N ASP A 91 15.59 -12.83 1.46
CA ASP A 91 14.63 -12.91 0.34
C ASP A 91 13.52 -13.93 0.58
N GLY A 92 13.83 -15.11 1.13
CA GLY A 92 12.82 -16.11 1.41
C GLY A 92 11.79 -15.65 2.46
N LEU A 93 12.18 -14.82 3.43
CA LEU A 93 11.23 -14.22 4.39
C LEU A 93 10.41 -13.09 3.74
N VAL A 94 11.00 -12.33 2.82
CA VAL A 94 10.28 -11.33 2.02
C VAL A 94 9.15 -12.00 1.23
N GLU A 95 9.42 -13.15 0.60
CA GLU A 95 8.41 -13.91 -0.15
C GLU A 95 7.33 -14.49 0.77
N LEU A 96 7.67 -14.97 1.97
CA LEU A 96 6.66 -15.38 2.96
C LEU A 96 5.73 -14.23 3.38
N CYS A 97 6.26 -13.00 3.51
CA CYS A 97 5.45 -11.82 3.80
C CYS A 97 4.52 -11.45 2.64
N LYS A 98 5.04 -11.48 1.40
CA LYS A 98 4.24 -11.24 0.19
C LYS A 98 3.13 -12.28 0.02
N ALA A 99 3.39 -13.55 0.33
CA ALA A 99 2.36 -14.58 0.26
C ALA A 99 1.22 -14.38 1.27
N LYS A 100 1.48 -13.68 2.39
CA LYS A 100 0.48 -13.36 3.43
C LYS A 100 -0.36 -12.12 3.10
N ILE A 101 0.17 -11.18 2.32
CA ILE A 101 -0.60 -10.05 1.79
C ILE A 101 -0.91 -10.40 0.34
N PRO A 102 -2.11 -10.94 0.01
CA PRO A 102 -2.50 -11.03 -1.38
C PRO A 102 -2.30 -9.65 -2.00
N GLU A 103 -1.53 -9.56 -3.09
CA GLU A 103 -1.46 -8.33 -3.87
C GLU A 103 -2.90 -7.91 -4.13
N GLU A 104 -3.31 -6.78 -3.54
CA GLU A 104 -4.53 -6.12 -3.97
C GLU A 104 -4.25 -5.75 -5.41
N LEU A 105 -4.77 -6.56 -6.35
CA LEU A 105 -4.67 -6.29 -7.77
C LEU A 105 -4.94 -4.80 -7.97
N PRO A 106 -4.07 -4.07 -8.70
CA PRO A 106 -4.29 -2.64 -8.91
C PRO A 106 -5.73 -2.48 -9.38
N VAL A 107 -6.55 -1.76 -8.60
CA VAL A 107 -7.96 -1.59 -8.90
C VAL A 107 -8.03 -1.13 -10.35
N LYS A 108 -8.56 -1.99 -11.23
CA LYS A 108 -8.74 -1.65 -12.63
C LYS A 108 -9.77 -0.53 -12.63
N LEU A 109 -9.29 0.71 -12.72
CA LEU A 109 -10.17 1.87 -12.68
C LEU A 109 -11.18 1.73 -13.82
N PRO A 110 -12.49 1.83 -13.55
CA PRO A 110 -13.50 1.80 -14.60
C PRO A 110 -13.38 3.07 -15.44
N ILE A 111 -12.70 2.97 -16.60
CA ILE A 111 -12.39 4.10 -17.48
C ILE A 111 -13.51 4.31 -18.50
N ILE A 112 -13.93 5.56 -18.67
CA ILE A 112 -14.78 6.00 -19.78
C ILE A 112 -13.89 6.37 -20.96
N GLU A 113 -13.99 5.58 -22.01
CA GLU A 113 -13.14 5.69 -23.21
C GLU A 113 -13.68 6.68 -24.26
N SER A 114 -14.98 6.99 -24.25
CA SER A 114 -15.62 7.85 -25.26
C SER A 114 -16.89 8.55 -24.73
N ASP A 115 -17.35 9.57 -25.45
CA ASP A 115 -18.64 10.22 -25.14
C ASP A 115 -19.83 9.26 -25.32
N ALA A 116 -19.78 8.36 -26.31
CA ALA A 116 -20.82 7.33 -26.47
C ALA A 116 -20.89 6.40 -25.25
N HIS A 117 -19.75 6.00 -24.69
CA HIS A 117 -19.71 5.22 -23.47
C HIS A 117 -20.29 6.01 -22.29
N LEU A 118 -19.92 7.29 -22.13
CA LEU A 118 -20.51 8.15 -21.10
C LEU A 118 -22.04 8.23 -21.20
N LEU A 119 -22.56 8.49 -22.40
CA LEU A 119 -24.00 8.61 -22.63
C LEU A 119 -24.74 7.32 -22.29
N ASN A 120 -24.17 6.16 -22.65
CA ASN A 120 -24.75 4.87 -22.31
C ASN A 120 -24.80 4.62 -20.80
N LEU A 121 -23.73 4.97 -20.07
CA LEU A 121 -23.70 4.85 -18.60
C LEU A 121 -24.76 5.74 -17.95
N ILE A 122 -24.84 7.00 -18.39
CA ILE A 122 -25.84 7.95 -17.90
C ILE A 122 -27.26 7.44 -18.19
N ALA A 123 -27.54 6.93 -19.39
CA ALA A 123 -28.85 6.36 -19.71
C ALA A 123 -29.16 5.12 -18.87
N SER A 124 -28.17 4.27 -18.60
CA SER A 124 -28.36 3.08 -17.74
C SER A 124 -28.68 3.41 -16.28
N SER A 125 -28.33 4.61 -15.81
CA SER A 125 -28.63 5.07 -14.44
C SER A 125 -30.13 5.15 -14.15
N GLU A 126 -30.97 5.38 -15.18
CA GLU A 126 -32.43 5.37 -15.06
C GLU A 126 -32.99 3.99 -14.74
N ILE A 127 -32.34 2.95 -15.28
CA ILE A 127 -32.77 1.56 -15.13
C ILE A 127 -32.31 1.01 -13.78
N THR A 128 -31.08 1.34 -13.38
CA THR A 128 -30.48 0.84 -12.14
C THR A 128 -30.90 1.64 -10.91
N GLY A 129 -31.42 2.87 -11.09
CA GLY A 129 -31.70 3.82 -10.01
C GLY A 129 -30.46 4.33 -9.29
N LYS A 130 -29.26 3.95 -9.74
CA LYS A 130 -27.98 4.29 -9.10
C LYS A 130 -27.36 5.51 -9.77
N ARG A 131 -26.92 6.47 -8.96
CA ARG A 131 -26.29 7.70 -9.47
C ARG A 131 -24.93 7.39 -10.09
N VAL A 132 -24.61 8.01 -11.22
CA VAL A 132 -23.31 7.85 -11.88
C VAL A 132 -22.41 9.02 -11.50
N LEU A 133 -21.30 8.72 -10.81
CA LEU A 133 -20.26 9.69 -10.47
C LEU A 133 -19.09 9.54 -11.44
N VAL A 134 -18.83 10.58 -12.22
CA VAL A 134 -17.70 10.62 -13.16
C VAL A 134 -16.61 11.52 -12.61
N ILE A 135 -15.43 10.97 -12.37
CA ILE A 135 -14.23 11.70 -11.94
C ILE A 135 -13.34 11.96 -13.14
N TYR A 136 -13.14 13.23 -13.46
CA TYR A 136 -12.24 13.70 -14.50
C TYR A 136 -10.88 14.04 -13.88
N LYS A 137 -9.84 13.32 -14.27
CA LYS A 137 -8.49 13.53 -13.73
C LYS A 137 -7.42 13.18 -14.75
N ASN A 138 -6.16 13.41 -14.40
CA ASN A 138 -5.06 12.82 -15.14
C ASN A 138 -5.02 11.32 -14.83
N ILE A 139 -4.95 10.51 -15.88
CA ILE A 139 -4.88 9.05 -15.76
C ILE A 139 -3.53 8.70 -16.36
N ALA A 140 -2.66 8.15 -15.52
CA ALA A 140 -1.22 7.99 -15.72
C ALA A 140 -0.80 7.83 -17.19
N GLY A 141 0.04 8.76 -17.67
CA GLY A 141 0.71 8.70 -18.97
C GLY A 141 0.51 9.89 -19.91
N LYS A 142 -0.27 10.94 -19.57
CA LYS A 142 -0.57 12.02 -20.54
C LYS A 142 -0.34 13.49 -20.16
N THR A 143 -0.01 13.88 -18.93
CA THR A 143 0.64 15.20 -18.64
C THR A 143 1.35 15.21 -17.28
N SER A 144 2.37 16.08 -17.16
CA SER A 144 3.20 16.32 -15.97
C SER A 144 2.60 17.41 -15.07
N GLY A 145 2.05 17.04 -13.91
CA GLY A 145 1.64 18.00 -12.88
C GLY A 145 1.33 17.30 -11.56
N PRO A 146 1.54 17.97 -10.40
CA PRO A 146 1.28 17.38 -9.10
C PRO A 146 -0.23 17.21 -8.88
N GLU A 147 -0.73 15.97 -9.00
CA GLU A 147 -2.10 15.65 -8.56
C GLU A 147 -2.15 15.58 -7.02
N PRO A 148 -3.21 16.12 -6.38
CA PRO A 148 -3.44 15.87 -4.97
C PRO A 148 -3.54 14.35 -4.74
N LYS A 149 -2.90 13.84 -3.68
CA LYS A 149 -2.95 12.41 -3.31
C LYS A 149 -4.41 11.99 -3.13
N PHE A 150 -4.99 11.36 -4.15
CA PHE A 150 -6.36 10.87 -4.16
C PHE A 150 -6.33 9.35 -4.24
N ASP A 151 -6.69 8.69 -3.14
CA ASP A 151 -6.80 7.25 -3.06
C ASP A 151 -8.10 6.79 -3.75
N ASN A 152 -7.97 6.36 -5.01
CA ASN A 152 -9.11 5.93 -5.82
C ASN A 152 -9.79 4.70 -5.21
N GLN A 153 -9.00 3.78 -4.66
CA GLN A 153 -9.51 2.51 -4.16
C GLN A 153 -10.33 2.74 -2.91
N PHE A 154 -9.78 3.45 -1.92
CA PHE A 154 -10.51 3.80 -0.71
C PHE A 154 -11.78 4.58 -1.03
N PHE A 155 -11.70 5.55 -1.96
CA PHE A 155 -12.85 6.35 -2.34
C PHE A 155 -13.94 5.50 -3.01
N MET A 156 -13.58 4.64 -3.96
CA MET A 156 -14.53 3.76 -4.63
C MET A 156 -15.22 2.85 -3.62
N GLU A 157 -14.46 2.18 -2.76
CA GLU A 157 -15.00 1.26 -1.75
C GLU A 157 -15.94 1.97 -0.78
N LYS A 158 -15.58 3.16 -0.31
CA LYS A 158 -16.40 3.95 0.62
C LYS A 158 -17.74 4.40 0.01
N HIS A 159 -17.78 4.64 -1.30
CA HIS A 159 -18.92 5.28 -1.97
C HIS A 159 -19.66 4.37 -2.95
N LYS A 160 -19.26 3.09 -3.08
CA LYS A 160 -19.83 2.13 -4.04
C LYS A 160 -21.31 1.86 -3.85
N ASP A 161 -21.85 2.02 -2.64
CA ASP A 161 -23.29 1.75 -2.40
C ASP A 161 -24.17 2.88 -2.92
N ASN A 162 -23.65 4.12 -2.93
CA ASN A 162 -24.40 5.31 -3.32
C ASN A 162 -24.18 5.69 -4.79
N PHE A 163 -23.01 5.35 -5.36
CA PHE A 163 -22.61 5.78 -6.69
C PHE A 163 -22.05 4.62 -7.51
N ASP A 164 -22.35 4.63 -8.80
CA ASP A 164 -21.56 3.96 -9.81
C ASP A 164 -20.43 4.89 -10.26
N ILE A 165 -19.19 4.54 -9.90
CA ILE A 165 -18.04 5.45 -9.94
C ILE A 165 -17.17 5.13 -11.15
N TRP A 166 -17.02 6.11 -12.03
CA TRP A 166 -16.26 5.99 -13.27
C TRP A 166 -15.21 7.09 -13.38
N PHE A 167 -14.11 6.81 -14.09
CA PHE A 167 -13.02 7.75 -14.30
C PHE A 167 -12.90 8.11 -15.77
N ARG A 168 -12.60 9.38 -16.06
CA ARG A 168 -12.36 9.85 -17.43
C ARG A 168 -11.13 10.73 -17.46
N ALA A 169 -10.32 10.59 -18.52
CA ALA A 169 -9.19 11.48 -18.72
C ALA A 169 -9.67 12.92 -18.95
N LEU A 170 -8.94 13.91 -18.41
CA LEU A 170 -9.19 15.31 -18.73
C LEU A 170 -9.08 15.54 -20.23
N HIS A 171 -10.08 16.20 -20.81
CA HIS A 171 -10.00 16.64 -22.19
C HIS A 171 -9.06 17.86 -22.25
N PRO A 172 -7.99 17.85 -23.08
CA PRO A 172 -6.97 18.91 -23.08
C PRO A 172 -7.51 20.33 -23.30
N ALA A 173 -8.66 20.45 -23.99
CA ALA A 173 -9.23 21.74 -24.37
C ALA A 173 -10.19 22.37 -23.35
N ASN A 174 -10.64 21.65 -22.31
CA ASN A 174 -11.85 22.03 -21.59
C ASN A 174 -11.67 22.40 -20.11
N TYR A 175 -10.66 21.89 -19.41
CA TYR A 175 -10.46 22.15 -17.98
C TYR A 175 -9.00 22.03 -17.56
N GLU A 176 -8.48 23.05 -16.85
CA GLU A 176 -7.11 23.05 -16.29
C GLU A 176 -6.97 22.23 -15.00
N TYR A 177 -8.07 21.68 -14.46
CA TYR A 177 -8.08 20.98 -13.17
C TYR A 177 -8.96 19.73 -13.14
N SER A 178 -8.57 18.77 -12.29
CA SER A 178 -9.34 17.57 -12.00
C SER A 178 -10.66 17.93 -11.33
N HIS A 179 -11.76 17.42 -11.86
CA HIS A 179 -13.12 17.74 -11.42
C HIS A 179 -14.00 16.50 -11.46
N PHE A 180 -15.25 16.61 -11.06
CA PHE A 180 -16.19 15.49 -11.10
C PHE A 180 -17.58 15.97 -11.53
N ARG A 181 -18.44 15.02 -11.89
CA ARG A 181 -19.85 15.23 -12.26
C ARG A 181 -20.70 14.09 -11.73
N VAL A 182 -21.90 14.42 -11.24
CA VAL A 182 -22.88 13.43 -10.75
C VAL A 182 -24.12 13.46 -11.63
N PHE A 183 -24.52 12.30 -12.11
CA PHE A 183 -25.71 12.10 -12.94
C PHE A 183 -26.72 11.22 -12.22
N GLU A 184 -27.99 11.55 -12.39
CA GLU A 184 -29.15 10.81 -11.88
C GLU A 184 -30.28 10.97 -12.88
N ASN A 185 -30.95 9.87 -13.23
CA ASN A 185 -32.06 9.87 -14.18
C ASN A 185 -31.74 10.61 -15.49
N SER A 186 -30.61 10.27 -16.10
CA SER A 186 -30.02 10.90 -17.28
C SER A 186 -29.74 12.41 -17.20
N ARG A 187 -29.80 13.00 -16.01
CA ARG A 187 -29.60 14.44 -15.80
C ARG A 187 -28.39 14.70 -14.92
N LEU A 188 -27.71 15.81 -15.20
CA LEU A 188 -26.68 16.33 -14.32
C LEU A 188 -27.37 16.94 -13.08
N VAL A 189 -27.23 16.30 -11.92
CA VAL A 189 -27.95 16.68 -10.68
C VAL A 189 -27.14 17.51 -9.70
N GLY A 190 -25.91 17.85 -10.07
CA GLY A 190 -25.14 18.85 -9.35
C GLY A 190 -24.11 18.22 -8.45
N ALA A 191 -22.89 18.14 -8.98
CA ALA A 191 -21.67 18.31 -8.22
C ALA A 191 -20.53 18.53 -9.22
N THR A 192 -20.54 19.68 -9.90
CA THR A 192 -19.37 20.13 -10.67
C THR A 192 -18.46 20.86 -9.70
N GLY A 193 -17.33 20.28 -9.36
CA GLY A 193 -16.38 20.90 -8.45
C GLY A 193 -14.98 20.35 -8.62
N HIS A 194 -14.01 21.11 -8.14
CA HIS A 194 -12.63 20.65 -8.05
C HIS A 194 -12.55 19.36 -7.22
N LEU A 195 -11.81 18.36 -7.68
CA LEU A 195 -11.72 17.03 -7.05
C LEU A 195 -11.31 17.10 -5.57
N ALA A 196 -10.49 18.09 -5.20
CA ALA A 196 -10.12 18.36 -3.81
C ALA A 196 -11.32 18.57 -2.85
N ASN A 197 -12.47 19.03 -3.37
CA ASN A 197 -13.67 19.30 -2.61
C ASN A 197 -14.71 18.16 -2.65
N ILE A 198 -14.40 17.04 -3.31
CA ILE A 198 -15.38 15.98 -3.60
C ILE A 198 -16.07 15.44 -2.34
N LYS A 199 -15.33 15.24 -1.24
CA LYS A 199 -15.89 14.76 0.04
C LYS A 199 -17.00 15.69 0.56
N ARG A 200 -16.69 16.99 0.65
CA ARG A 200 -17.61 18.04 1.13
C ARG A 200 -18.87 18.15 0.28
N ILE A 201 -18.76 17.90 -1.03
CA ILE A 201 -19.86 18.08 -1.97
C ILE A 201 -20.74 16.82 -2.07
N LEU A 202 -20.17 15.62 -1.91
CA LEU A 202 -20.93 14.38 -1.96
C LEU A 202 -21.67 14.06 -0.66
N GLU A 203 -21.17 14.48 0.50
CA GLU A 203 -21.80 14.21 1.80
C GLU A 203 -23.28 14.67 1.89
N PRO A 204 -23.65 15.91 1.49
CA PRO A 204 -25.05 16.33 1.49
C PRO A 204 -25.95 15.56 0.51
N LEU A 205 -25.39 15.09 -0.62
CA LEU A 205 -26.14 14.32 -1.62
C LEU A 205 -26.50 12.92 -1.13
N ILE A 206 -25.68 12.36 -0.24
CA ILE A 206 -25.93 11.08 0.43
C ILE A 206 -26.96 11.27 1.55
N LEU A 207 -26.83 12.33 2.36
CA LEU A 207 -27.73 12.58 3.49
C LEU A 207 -29.18 12.88 3.08
N ASN A 208 -29.39 13.58 1.96
CA ASN A 208 -30.72 13.87 1.44
C ASN A 208 -31.49 12.62 0.93
N GLN A 209 -30.88 11.43 0.89
CA GLN A 209 -31.56 10.18 0.54
C GLN A 209 -32.23 9.50 1.74
N ASN A 210 -31.79 9.79 2.97
CA ASN A 210 -32.32 9.14 4.18
C ASN A 210 -33.55 9.85 4.78
N CYS A 211 -34.08 10.86 4.10
CA CYS A 211 -35.23 11.66 4.56
C CYS A 211 -36.45 11.57 3.62
N SER A 212 -36.52 10.55 2.76
CA SER A 212 -37.68 10.30 1.87
C SER A 212 -38.38 9.00 2.24
#